data_AF-A0A3L9YWB8-F1
#
_entry.id   AF-A0A3L9YWB8-F1
#
_cell.length_a   1.000
_cell.length_b   1.000
_cell.length_c   1.000
_cell.angle_alpha   90.00
_cell.angle_beta   90.00
_cell.angle_gamma   90.00
#
_symmetry.space_group_name_H-M   'P 1'
#
loop_
_entity.id
_entity.type
_entity.pdbx_description
1 polymer ?
#
loop_
_entity_poly.entity_id
_entity_poly.type
_entity_poly.pdbx_seq_one_letter_code
_entity_poly.pdbx_strand_id
1 'polypeptide(L)'
;MTTMMNPMAPSAAPAGVGGVMRHTCRVPMRDGVHLATDVYLPAGHTGPLPVLLERTPYGKDEPTRRERTAANPAPLRRGEVAERFAREGYAVAVQDCRGRFDSEGQFTKYLGEAHDGADTMAWIVAQPWCNGSVGTYGLSYAAHTQTALASQRPAGLKAMFLECGGFANAYRGGIRHGGAFELKQAVWALRNARSGSNSLSDAARQALDQADIGEWFLRLPWTRGDSPLQWAPEYEDYLFGQWERGSFDDHWRQPELYAAGHYGAFEGVAVMLMCGWWDPYAQTTTDNYLGLSQRGQGDVRMVLGPWTHGERSVPYAGDVDFGRDAVLDGTLAPDYVHMRLAWFNHWLRGQPLPEGQDDAVRYFRMGGGSGRRTPQGRLDHGGAWRSAARWPVPATTLVPWYLAPGGLLSQSVPQAEAQAGFCFDPARPVPTVGGSVTSGEPLMVAGAYDQRTHDGLFGAQAPFGPLAGRDDVLVFQTPPLDSDVEITGPVTIALWVSSTAPDTDFTAKLIDQYPPSEDYPEGYAMNLTDGILRCRYRDSWEQPGLMAPGEVVEITIEPMPTSNLFRRGHRIRLDISSSNFPRFDVNPNTGAPEGSAGPRVVAFNTVHMGPGRASCVVLPMQPMASAEESPAR
;
A
#
# COMPACT_ATOMS: atom_id res chain seq x y z
N MET A 1 23.91 -32.76 -37.71
CA MET A 1 23.69 -31.64 -38.64
C MET A 1 22.75 -30.69 -37.96
N THR A 2 23.32 -29.58 -37.50
CA THR A 2 22.77 -28.62 -36.55
C THR A 2 22.20 -27.45 -37.33
N THR A 3 20.90 -27.18 -37.24
CA THR A 3 20.30 -26.01 -37.88
C THR A 3 20.21 -24.90 -36.84
N MET A 4 21.21 -24.02 -36.86
CA MET A 4 21.19 -22.76 -36.11
C MET A 4 20.09 -21.86 -36.66
N MET A 5 19.21 -21.36 -35.80
CA MET A 5 18.35 -20.21 -36.12
C MET A 5 19.18 -18.92 -36.04
N ASN A 6 18.88 -18.03 -36.98
CA ASN A 6 19.65 -16.86 -37.40
C ASN A 6 19.66 -15.71 -36.36
N PRO A 7 20.77 -14.98 -36.18
CA PRO A 7 20.77 -13.67 -35.50
C PRO A 7 20.20 -12.58 -36.43
N MET A 8 19.39 -11.67 -35.88
CA MET A 8 18.67 -10.62 -36.61
C MET A 8 19.59 -9.62 -37.34
N ALA A 9 19.18 -9.20 -38.55
CA ALA A 9 19.71 -8.03 -39.26
C ALA A 9 18.70 -6.86 -39.18
N PRO A 10 19.12 -5.62 -38.88
CA PRO A 10 18.23 -4.47 -38.80
C PRO A 10 17.95 -3.82 -40.16
N SER A 11 16.69 -3.45 -40.40
CA SER A 11 16.27 -2.55 -41.49
C SER A 11 16.35 -1.10 -40.99
N ALA A 12 17.03 -0.22 -41.75
CA ALA A 12 17.31 1.17 -41.35
C ALA A 12 16.35 2.18 -42.01
N ALA A 13 15.91 3.16 -41.22
CA ALA A 13 15.34 4.44 -41.65
C ALA A 13 16.13 5.59 -40.96
N PRO A 14 16.13 6.83 -41.50
CA PRO A 14 17.31 7.70 -41.48
C PRO A 14 17.54 8.45 -40.16
N ALA A 15 18.81 8.84 -39.99
CA ALA A 15 19.41 9.39 -38.79
C ALA A 15 18.90 10.80 -38.40
N GLY A 16 18.51 10.92 -37.13
CA GLY A 16 18.51 12.16 -36.36
C GLY A 16 19.37 11.95 -35.11
N VAL A 17 20.16 12.97 -34.73
CA VAL A 17 20.95 12.99 -33.49
C VAL A 17 19.97 12.89 -32.30
N GLY A 18 20.05 11.82 -31.50
CA GLY A 18 19.24 11.63 -30.27
C GLY A 18 18.07 10.64 -30.33
N GLY A 19 18.07 9.66 -31.24
CA GLY A 19 17.01 8.64 -31.35
C GLY A 19 17.10 7.50 -30.31
N VAL A 20 15.98 6.80 -30.10
CA VAL A 20 15.90 5.52 -29.35
C VAL A 20 15.32 4.47 -30.29
N MET A 21 15.93 3.28 -30.33
CA MET A 21 15.44 2.13 -31.09
C MET A 21 14.63 1.23 -30.17
N ARG A 22 13.43 0.85 -30.59
CA ARG A 22 12.57 -0.14 -29.90
C ARG A 22 12.64 -1.48 -30.63
N HIS A 23 12.89 -2.55 -29.89
CA HIS A 23 12.84 -3.93 -30.37
C HIS A 23 11.83 -4.72 -29.54
N THR A 24 10.89 -5.40 -30.20
CA THR A 24 9.97 -6.31 -29.51
C THR A 24 10.52 -7.73 -29.59
N CYS A 25 10.72 -8.36 -28.43
CA CYS A 25 11.30 -9.69 -28.26
C CYS A 25 10.30 -10.65 -27.62
N ARG A 26 10.41 -11.93 -27.98
CA ARG A 26 9.72 -13.06 -27.35
C ARG A 26 10.74 -13.77 -26.46
N VAL A 27 10.76 -13.45 -25.17
CA VAL A 27 11.77 -13.96 -24.23
C VAL A 27 11.34 -15.33 -23.72
N PRO A 28 12.08 -16.41 -24.00
CA PRO A 28 11.70 -17.75 -23.57
C PRO A 28 11.96 -17.93 -22.07
N MET A 29 10.94 -18.39 -21.34
CA MET A 29 11.06 -18.85 -19.96
C MET A 29 11.52 -20.31 -19.93
N ARG A 30 11.93 -20.80 -18.76
CA ARG A 30 12.41 -22.19 -18.56
C ARG A 30 11.45 -23.28 -19.00
N ASP A 31 10.15 -22.99 -19.02
CA ASP A 31 9.07 -23.90 -19.38
C ASP A 31 8.62 -23.76 -20.86
N GLY A 32 9.31 -22.92 -21.64
CA GLY A 32 9.04 -22.71 -23.06
C GLY A 32 7.98 -21.65 -23.36
N VAL A 33 7.35 -21.04 -22.35
CA VAL A 33 6.45 -19.89 -22.52
C VAL A 33 7.26 -18.66 -22.91
N HIS A 34 6.75 -17.87 -23.86
CA HIS A 34 7.40 -16.63 -24.28
C HIS A 34 6.73 -15.38 -23.69
N LEU A 35 7.51 -14.58 -22.98
CA LEU A 35 7.06 -13.29 -22.47
C LEU A 35 7.41 -12.17 -23.46
N ALA A 36 6.41 -11.35 -23.79
CA ALA A 36 6.57 -10.20 -24.67
C ALA A 36 7.35 -9.10 -23.96
N THR A 37 8.48 -8.69 -24.55
CA THR A 37 9.40 -7.71 -23.96
C THR A 37 9.80 -6.68 -24.99
N ASP A 38 9.55 -5.39 -24.71
CA ASP A 38 10.11 -4.30 -25.50
C ASP A 38 11.45 -3.86 -24.93
N VAL A 39 12.47 -3.79 -25.79
CA VAL A 39 13.82 -3.33 -25.47
C VAL A 39 14.07 -2.00 -26.16
N TYR A 40 14.42 -0.98 -25.37
CA TYR A 40 14.74 0.37 -25.81
C TYR A 40 16.24 0.57 -25.71
N LEU A 41 16.89 0.87 -26.85
CA LEU A 41 18.32 1.10 -26.94
C LEU A 41 18.62 2.52 -27.45
N PRO A 42 19.61 3.23 -26.89
CA PRO A 42 20.06 4.51 -27.45
C PRO A 42 20.57 4.30 -28.89
N ALA A 43 20.12 5.12 -29.84
CA ALA A 43 20.55 4.98 -31.23
C ALA A 43 22.07 5.21 -31.36
N GLY A 44 22.74 4.31 -32.09
CA GLY A 44 24.17 4.41 -32.34
C GLY A 44 25.08 4.05 -31.14
N HIS A 45 24.55 3.43 -30.09
CA HIS A 45 25.41 2.88 -29.03
C HIS A 45 26.41 1.86 -29.61
N THR A 46 27.66 1.89 -29.15
CA THR A 46 28.76 1.07 -29.70
C THR A 46 29.25 -0.02 -28.75
N GLY A 47 28.65 -0.12 -27.56
CA GLY A 47 29.05 -1.06 -26.52
C GLY A 47 27.92 -1.43 -25.56
N PRO A 48 28.22 -2.30 -24.58
CA PRO A 48 27.26 -2.75 -23.60
C PRO A 48 26.90 -1.64 -22.61
N LEU A 49 25.63 -1.63 -22.19
CA LEU A 49 25.00 -0.60 -21.36
C LEU A 49 24.49 -1.21 -20.04
N PRO A 50 24.39 -0.40 -18.97
CA PRO A 50 23.56 -0.77 -17.83
C PRO A 50 22.10 -0.87 -18.25
N VAL A 51 21.38 -1.82 -17.66
CA VAL A 51 20.00 -2.15 -18.05
C VAL A 51 19.02 -1.75 -16.96
N LEU A 52 17.87 -1.19 -17.34
CA LEU A 52 16.72 -1.03 -16.44
C LEU A 52 15.59 -1.98 -16.86
N LEU A 53 14.96 -2.65 -15.90
CA LEU A 53 13.87 -3.59 -16.13
C LEU A 53 12.61 -3.17 -15.38
N GLU A 54 11.48 -3.09 -16.10
CA GLU A 54 10.13 -3.07 -15.54
C GLU A 54 9.38 -4.31 -16.02
N ARG A 55 8.86 -5.11 -15.08
CA ARG A 55 7.90 -6.19 -15.37
C ARG A 55 6.52 -5.74 -14.90
N THR A 56 5.52 -5.83 -15.77
CA THR A 56 4.20 -5.25 -15.52
C THR A 56 3.06 -6.18 -15.94
N PRO A 57 2.00 -6.31 -15.14
CA PRO A 57 0.77 -7.00 -15.53
C PRO A 57 -0.23 -6.03 -16.17
N TYR A 58 0.16 -4.79 -16.48
CA TYR A 58 -0.73 -3.70 -16.89
C TYR A 58 -0.55 -3.26 -18.34
N GLY A 59 0.21 -4.00 -19.14
CA GLY A 59 0.44 -3.70 -20.55
C GLY A 59 1.67 -2.82 -20.72
N LYS A 60 2.66 -3.32 -21.45
CA LYS A 60 3.90 -2.61 -21.78
C LYS A 60 3.68 -1.41 -22.71
N ASP A 61 2.58 -1.39 -23.47
CA ASP A 61 2.20 -0.28 -24.36
C ASP A 61 1.18 0.69 -23.73
N GLU A 62 0.63 0.35 -22.56
CA GLU A 62 -0.44 1.10 -21.91
C GLU A 62 0.06 2.32 -21.13
N PRO A 63 -0.78 3.37 -20.97
CA PRO A 63 -0.50 4.48 -20.08
C PRO A 63 -0.30 4.03 -18.63
N THR A 64 0.72 4.59 -18.01
CA THR A 64 0.94 4.45 -16.57
C THR A 64 0.27 5.61 -15.86
N ARG A 65 -0.88 5.35 -15.24
CA ARG A 65 -1.72 6.42 -14.65
C ARG A 65 -0.95 7.38 -13.73
N ARG A 66 0.15 6.92 -13.12
CA ARG A 66 0.96 7.67 -12.15
C ARG A 66 2.28 8.19 -12.69
N GLU A 67 2.67 7.96 -13.95
CA GLU A 67 3.84 8.65 -14.54
C GLU A 67 3.38 9.97 -15.14
N ARG A 68 3.29 10.97 -14.29
CA ARG A 68 2.92 12.34 -14.62
C ARG A 68 3.62 13.29 -13.65
N THR A 69 3.54 14.58 -13.91
CA THR A 69 4.05 15.60 -12.98
C THR A 69 2.95 16.60 -12.65
N ALA A 70 3.16 17.41 -11.62
CA ALA A 70 2.27 18.52 -11.30
C ALA A 70 2.10 19.50 -12.49
N ALA A 71 3.17 19.71 -13.27
CA ALA A 71 3.17 20.57 -14.45
C ALA A 71 2.58 19.92 -15.70
N ASN A 72 2.69 18.59 -15.83
CA ASN A 72 2.11 17.82 -16.93
C ASN A 72 1.30 16.64 -16.37
N PRO A 73 -0.01 16.83 -16.12
CA PRO A 73 -0.85 15.81 -15.47
C PRO A 73 -1.28 14.69 -16.44
N ALA A 74 -0.95 14.78 -17.73
CA ALA A 74 -1.23 13.71 -18.68
C ALA A 74 -0.32 12.50 -18.39
N PRO A 75 -0.87 11.29 -18.21
CA PRO A 75 -0.07 10.10 -17.97
C PRO A 75 0.83 9.74 -19.16
N LEU A 76 2.10 9.46 -18.90
CA LEU A 76 3.02 8.86 -19.86
C LEU A 76 2.74 7.37 -20.03
N ARG A 77 3.04 6.85 -21.22
CA ARG A 77 3.15 5.41 -21.48
C ARG A 77 4.48 4.87 -20.95
N ARG A 78 4.54 3.57 -20.63
CA ARG A 78 5.79 2.91 -20.19
C ARG A 78 6.91 3.08 -21.18
N GLY A 79 6.60 2.95 -22.48
CA GLY A 79 7.57 3.18 -23.54
C GLY A 79 8.16 4.59 -23.55
N GLU A 80 7.38 5.63 -23.24
CA GLU A 80 7.88 7.00 -23.16
C GLU A 80 8.83 7.19 -21.97
N VAL A 81 8.53 6.55 -20.84
CA VAL A 81 9.43 6.52 -19.68
C VAL A 81 10.73 5.75 -20.02
N ALA A 82 10.61 4.59 -20.67
CA ALA A 82 11.75 3.80 -21.12
C ALA A 82 12.63 4.56 -22.11
N GLU A 83 12.04 5.31 -23.04
CA GLU A 83 12.80 6.17 -23.95
C GLU A 83 13.54 7.29 -23.23
N ARG A 84 12.98 7.87 -22.15
CA ARG A 84 13.69 8.88 -21.35
C ARG A 84 14.94 8.28 -20.70
N PHE A 85 14.81 7.12 -20.08
CA PHE A 85 15.98 6.39 -19.54
C PHE A 85 16.98 5.99 -20.65
N ALA A 86 16.50 5.58 -21.81
CA ALA A 86 17.37 5.20 -22.93
C ALA A 86 18.14 6.41 -23.51
N ARG A 87 17.53 7.61 -23.57
CA ARG A 87 18.24 8.84 -23.95
C ARG A 87 19.38 9.18 -22.98
N GLU A 88 19.25 8.77 -21.72
CA GLU A 88 20.30 8.88 -20.69
C GLU A 88 21.32 7.74 -20.74
N GLY A 89 21.32 6.90 -21.79
CA GLY A 89 22.33 5.87 -22.04
C GLY A 89 22.06 4.51 -21.36
N TYR A 90 20.83 4.23 -20.96
CA TYR A 90 20.44 2.91 -20.46
C TYR A 90 19.90 2.05 -21.61
N ALA A 91 20.10 0.73 -21.55
CA ALA A 91 19.17 -0.18 -22.20
C ALA A 91 17.96 -0.34 -21.27
N VAL A 92 16.74 -0.37 -21.80
CA VAL A 92 15.55 -0.53 -20.97
C VAL A 92 14.67 -1.65 -21.50
N ALA A 93 14.31 -2.59 -20.63
CA ALA A 93 13.39 -3.68 -20.94
C ALA A 93 12.07 -3.47 -20.21
N VAL A 94 10.96 -3.46 -20.95
CA VAL A 94 9.60 -3.43 -20.40
C VAL A 94 8.89 -4.70 -20.83
N GLN A 95 8.51 -5.53 -19.86
CA GLN A 95 7.96 -6.87 -20.11
C GLN A 95 6.54 -7.00 -19.58
N ASP A 96 5.66 -7.60 -20.39
CA ASP A 96 4.36 -8.07 -19.92
C ASP A 96 4.51 -9.36 -19.11
N CYS A 97 3.93 -9.40 -17.90
CA CYS A 97 3.90 -10.60 -17.08
C CYS A 97 3.19 -11.78 -17.79
N ARG A 98 3.46 -13.01 -17.35
CA ARG A 98 2.87 -14.23 -17.90
C ARG A 98 1.34 -14.17 -17.98
N GLY A 99 0.80 -14.60 -19.12
CA GLY A 99 -0.63 -14.62 -19.39
C GLY A 99 -1.30 -13.25 -19.47
N ARG A 100 -0.51 -12.18 -19.68
CA ARG A 100 -1.00 -10.81 -19.79
C ARG A 100 -0.64 -10.22 -21.16
N PHE A 101 -1.61 -9.59 -21.80
CA PHE A 101 -1.42 -8.86 -23.06
C PHE A 101 -0.72 -9.75 -24.09
N ASP A 102 0.42 -9.32 -24.62
CA ASP A 102 1.13 -10.07 -25.63
C ASP A 102 1.83 -11.31 -25.08
N SER A 103 2.04 -11.44 -23.76
CA SER A 103 2.73 -12.60 -23.17
C SER A 103 1.89 -13.87 -23.17
N GLU A 104 2.54 -15.00 -23.47
CA GLU A 104 1.96 -16.33 -23.42
C GLU A 104 1.75 -16.82 -21.96
N GLY A 105 1.11 -17.97 -21.79
CA GLY A 105 0.91 -18.64 -20.51
C GLY A 105 -0.39 -18.25 -19.78
N GLN A 106 -0.50 -18.67 -18.52
CA GLN A 106 -1.68 -18.43 -17.68
C GLN A 106 -1.32 -17.42 -16.58
N PHE A 107 -2.18 -16.43 -16.39
CA PHE A 107 -2.02 -15.43 -15.34
C PHE A 107 -2.51 -15.98 -13.99
N THR A 108 -1.76 -15.73 -12.92
CA THR A 108 -2.24 -15.87 -11.54
C THR A 108 -1.70 -14.70 -10.75
N LYS A 109 -2.58 -13.89 -10.16
CA LYS A 109 -2.17 -12.63 -9.55
C LYS A 109 -1.11 -12.88 -8.46
N TYR A 110 0.00 -12.19 -8.61
CA TYR A 110 1.21 -12.20 -7.78
C TYR A 110 2.11 -13.43 -7.89
N LEU A 111 1.69 -14.53 -8.52
CA LEU A 111 2.47 -15.79 -8.52
C LEU A 111 3.19 -16.03 -9.84
N GLY A 112 4.31 -16.76 -9.79
CA GLY A 112 5.15 -17.08 -10.95
C GLY A 112 6.20 -16.02 -11.26
N GLU A 113 6.11 -14.86 -10.63
CA GLU A 113 6.96 -13.70 -10.91
C GLU A 113 8.42 -13.90 -10.47
N ALA A 114 8.67 -14.77 -9.47
CA ALA A 114 10.02 -15.03 -9.01
C ALA A 114 10.83 -15.74 -10.12
N HIS A 115 10.31 -16.86 -10.62
CA HIS A 115 10.99 -17.66 -11.63
C HIS A 115 11.03 -16.97 -13.01
N ASP A 116 9.92 -16.38 -13.46
CA ASP A 116 9.89 -15.65 -14.73
C ASP A 116 10.80 -14.41 -14.69
N GLY A 117 10.88 -13.75 -13.53
CA GLY A 117 11.81 -12.65 -13.30
C GLY A 117 13.27 -13.08 -13.40
N ALA A 118 13.62 -14.23 -12.80
CA ALA A 118 14.97 -14.78 -12.88
C ALA A 118 15.36 -15.19 -14.31
N ASP A 119 14.45 -15.81 -15.06
CA ASP A 119 14.68 -16.20 -16.46
C ASP A 119 14.87 -14.97 -17.35
N THR A 120 14.07 -13.93 -17.12
CA THR A 120 14.20 -12.63 -17.79
C THR A 120 15.56 -11.99 -17.51
N MET A 121 16.02 -11.99 -16.25
CA MET A 121 17.35 -11.47 -15.88
C MET A 121 18.48 -12.25 -16.56
N ALA A 122 18.39 -13.59 -16.56
CA ALA A 122 19.38 -14.43 -17.22
C ALA A 122 19.44 -14.14 -18.73
N TRP A 123 18.28 -13.94 -19.37
CA TRP A 123 18.19 -13.54 -20.76
C TRP A 123 18.83 -12.17 -21.00
N ILE A 124 18.49 -11.15 -20.18
CA ILE A 124 19.05 -9.78 -20.29
C ILE A 124 20.58 -9.80 -20.18
N VAL A 125 21.13 -10.47 -19.17
CA VAL A 125 22.58 -10.49 -18.92
C VAL A 125 23.35 -11.21 -20.03
N ALA A 126 22.71 -12.15 -20.74
CA ALA A 126 23.31 -12.82 -21.89
C ALA A 126 23.36 -11.96 -23.17
N GLN A 127 22.71 -10.79 -23.19
CA GLN A 127 22.65 -9.95 -24.39
C GLN A 127 23.95 -9.16 -24.60
N PRO A 128 24.41 -9.00 -25.85
CA PRO A 128 25.66 -8.28 -26.15
C PRO A 128 25.59 -6.78 -25.81
N TRP A 129 24.39 -6.23 -25.66
CA TRP A 129 24.15 -4.84 -25.27
C TRP A 129 24.06 -4.66 -23.75
N CYS A 130 24.11 -5.71 -22.93
CA CYS A 130 24.12 -5.61 -21.47
C CYS A 130 25.55 -5.63 -20.92
N ASN A 131 25.89 -4.72 -19.99
CA ASN A 131 27.20 -4.70 -19.33
C ASN A 131 27.28 -5.57 -18.06
N GLY A 132 26.24 -6.36 -17.79
CA GLY A 132 26.12 -7.19 -16.60
C GLY A 132 25.54 -6.48 -15.37
N SER A 133 25.22 -5.18 -15.45
CA SER A 133 24.57 -4.43 -14.36
C SER A 133 23.12 -4.10 -14.71
N VAL A 134 22.20 -4.56 -13.87
CA VAL A 134 20.75 -4.39 -14.06
C VAL A 134 20.13 -3.72 -12.83
N GLY A 135 19.31 -2.72 -13.08
CA GLY A 135 18.42 -2.10 -12.11
C GLY A 135 16.97 -2.45 -12.40
N THR A 136 16.12 -2.54 -11.38
CA THR A 136 14.67 -2.75 -11.57
C THR A 136 13.89 -1.56 -11.02
N TYR A 137 12.76 -1.24 -11.64
CA TYR A 137 11.84 -0.23 -11.12
C TYR A 137 10.38 -0.62 -11.37
N GLY A 138 9.48 0.01 -10.63
CA GLY A 138 8.05 -0.21 -10.82
C GLY A 138 7.20 0.25 -9.65
N LEU A 139 5.94 0.52 -9.96
CA LEU A 139 4.89 0.89 -9.02
C LEU A 139 3.94 -0.29 -8.77
N SER A 140 3.46 -0.47 -7.54
CA SER A 140 2.39 -1.41 -7.20
C SER A 140 2.79 -2.86 -7.50
N TYR A 141 2.03 -3.57 -8.32
CA TYR A 141 2.40 -4.90 -8.79
C TYR A 141 3.78 -4.90 -9.46
N ALA A 142 4.14 -3.91 -10.27
CA ALA A 142 5.51 -3.87 -10.81
C ALA A 142 6.58 -3.85 -9.68
N ALA A 143 6.32 -3.24 -8.51
CA ALA A 143 7.19 -3.37 -7.34
C ALA A 143 7.16 -4.77 -6.69
N HIS A 144 6.00 -5.44 -6.62
CA HIS A 144 5.93 -6.84 -6.16
C HIS A 144 6.75 -7.79 -7.06
N THR A 145 6.79 -7.56 -8.38
CA THR A 145 7.63 -8.36 -9.28
C THR A 145 9.12 -8.20 -8.97
N GLN A 146 9.55 -7.04 -8.47
CA GLN A 146 10.94 -6.80 -8.10
C GLN A 146 11.35 -7.63 -6.89
N THR A 147 10.55 -7.63 -5.81
CA THR A 147 10.85 -8.45 -4.62
C THR A 147 10.80 -9.95 -4.92
N ALA A 148 9.83 -10.37 -5.72
CA ALA A 148 9.72 -11.74 -6.22
C ALA A 148 10.98 -12.17 -6.98
N LEU A 149 11.40 -11.39 -7.98
CA LEU A 149 12.61 -11.64 -8.78
C LEU A 149 13.87 -11.66 -7.90
N ALA A 150 14.02 -10.70 -6.99
CA ALA A 150 15.18 -10.59 -6.11
C ALA A 150 15.35 -11.81 -5.19
N SER A 151 14.25 -12.46 -4.79
CA SER A 151 14.28 -13.70 -4.00
C SER A 151 15.09 -14.84 -4.65
N GLN A 152 15.27 -14.79 -5.97
CA GLN A 152 16.00 -15.79 -6.75
C GLN A 152 17.50 -15.51 -6.86
N ARG A 153 18.00 -14.41 -6.26
CA ARG A 153 19.40 -13.95 -6.40
C ARG A 153 19.88 -13.88 -7.86
N PRO A 154 19.13 -13.22 -8.78
CA PRO A 154 19.50 -13.23 -10.18
C PRO A 154 20.83 -12.50 -10.39
N ALA A 155 21.67 -13.05 -11.28
CA ALA A 155 22.93 -12.44 -11.64
C ALA A 155 22.72 -11.03 -12.21
N GLY A 156 23.61 -10.10 -11.87
CA GLY A 156 23.61 -8.75 -12.40
C GLY A 156 22.64 -7.77 -11.76
N LEU A 157 21.73 -8.19 -10.87
CA LEU A 157 20.89 -7.25 -10.12
C LEU A 157 21.75 -6.40 -9.16
N LYS A 158 21.70 -5.07 -9.31
CA LYS A 158 22.49 -4.12 -8.50
C LYS A 158 21.64 -3.13 -7.72
N ALA A 159 20.51 -2.69 -8.27
CA ALA A 159 19.67 -1.70 -7.62
C ALA A 159 18.19 -1.91 -7.94
N MET A 160 17.33 -1.60 -6.98
CA MET A 160 15.88 -1.70 -7.11
C MET A 160 15.25 -0.36 -6.69
N PHE A 161 14.17 0.03 -7.37
CA PHE A 161 13.37 1.19 -7.02
C PHE A 161 11.90 0.76 -6.92
N LEU A 162 11.42 0.56 -5.70
CA LEU A 162 10.09 0.05 -5.41
C LEU A 162 9.20 1.21 -4.98
N GLU A 163 8.11 1.41 -5.71
CA GLU A 163 7.09 2.38 -5.34
C GLU A 163 5.78 1.70 -4.96
N CYS A 164 5.23 2.04 -3.78
CA CYS A 164 3.95 1.59 -3.26
C CYS A 164 3.69 0.09 -3.51
N GLY A 165 4.60 -0.77 -3.07
CA GLY A 165 4.52 -2.22 -3.30
C GLY A 165 5.77 -2.97 -2.82
N GLY A 166 6.00 -4.16 -3.36
CA GLY A 166 7.03 -5.10 -2.89
C GLY A 166 6.66 -5.75 -1.57
N PHE A 167 5.95 -6.88 -1.56
CA PHE A 167 5.37 -7.40 -0.31
C PHE A 167 6.44 -7.82 0.70
N ALA A 168 6.46 -7.20 1.88
CA ALA A 168 7.16 -7.77 3.02
C ALA A 168 6.45 -9.05 3.48
N ASN A 169 5.13 -8.93 3.66
CA ASN A 169 4.20 -10.03 3.94
C ASN A 169 2.78 -9.65 3.48
N ALA A 170 2.32 -10.22 2.36
CA ALA A 170 1.01 -9.94 1.77
C ALA A 170 -0.19 -10.35 2.65
N TYR A 171 0.04 -11.28 3.58
CA TYR A 171 -0.96 -11.71 4.57
C TYR A 171 -1.16 -10.67 5.69
N ARG A 172 -0.09 -9.97 6.08
CA ARG A 172 -0.17 -8.96 7.15
C ARG A 172 -0.46 -7.57 6.61
N GLY A 173 -0.13 -7.29 5.34
CA GLY A 173 -0.51 -6.07 4.66
C GLY A 173 -0.66 -6.24 3.15
N GLY A 174 -1.80 -5.79 2.61
CA GLY A 174 -2.03 -5.62 1.19
C GLY A 174 -3.01 -6.60 0.55
N ILE A 175 -2.98 -7.91 0.89
CA ILE A 175 -4.05 -8.85 0.53
C ILE A 175 -4.98 -9.06 1.73
N ARG A 176 -4.38 -9.26 2.90
CA ARG A 176 -5.06 -9.27 4.18
C ARG A 176 -4.42 -8.22 5.11
N HIS A 177 -5.17 -7.81 6.12
CA HIS A 177 -4.69 -6.98 7.22
C HIS A 177 -5.31 -7.51 8.51
N GLY A 178 -4.49 -7.84 9.51
CA GLY A 178 -4.96 -8.41 10.77
C GLY A 178 -5.89 -9.61 10.63
N GLY A 179 -5.68 -10.45 9.61
CA GLY A 179 -6.50 -11.63 9.32
C GLY A 179 -7.75 -11.37 8.48
N ALA A 180 -8.24 -10.12 8.39
CA ALA A 180 -9.36 -9.75 7.54
C ALA A 180 -8.90 -9.57 6.08
N PHE A 181 -9.79 -9.86 5.11
CA PHE A 181 -9.49 -9.79 3.69
C PHE A 181 -9.77 -8.39 3.14
N GLU A 182 -8.85 -7.81 2.37
CA GLU A 182 -9.06 -6.51 1.75
C GLU A 182 -9.89 -6.65 0.45
N LEU A 183 -11.13 -6.13 0.43
CA LEU A 183 -12.03 -6.34 -0.71
C LEU A 183 -11.62 -5.58 -1.98
N LYS A 184 -10.64 -4.66 -1.90
CA LYS A 184 -10.02 -4.06 -3.08
C LYS A 184 -9.51 -5.11 -4.09
N GLN A 185 -9.21 -6.33 -3.62
CA GLN A 185 -8.76 -7.42 -4.47
C GLN A 185 -9.82 -7.80 -5.52
N ALA A 186 -11.11 -7.72 -5.17
CA ALA A 186 -12.24 -7.98 -6.07
C ALA A 186 -12.46 -6.84 -7.07
N VAL A 187 -12.31 -5.59 -6.61
CA VAL A 187 -12.37 -4.41 -7.49
C VAL A 187 -11.25 -4.45 -8.52
N TRP A 188 -10.03 -4.79 -8.10
CA TRP A 188 -8.91 -4.99 -9.00
C TRP A 188 -9.18 -6.13 -9.99
N ALA A 189 -9.73 -7.25 -9.50
CA ALA A 189 -10.05 -8.42 -10.33
C ALA A 189 -11.00 -8.04 -11.47
N LEU A 190 -12.14 -7.43 -11.14
CA LEU A 190 -13.16 -7.06 -12.10
C LEU A 190 -12.61 -6.07 -13.15
N ARG A 191 -11.86 -5.06 -12.71
CA ARG A 191 -11.24 -4.07 -13.61
C ARG A 191 -10.23 -4.70 -14.56
N ASN A 192 -9.37 -5.60 -14.07
CA ASN A 192 -8.28 -6.16 -14.87
C ASN A 192 -8.70 -7.37 -15.70
N ALA A 193 -9.73 -8.10 -15.32
CA ALA A 193 -10.32 -9.14 -16.15
C ALA A 193 -10.73 -8.57 -17.51
N ARG A 194 -11.40 -7.41 -17.51
CA ARG A 194 -11.89 -6.71 -18.72
C ARG A 194 -10.77 -6.40 -19.73
N SER A 195 -9.65 -5.88 -19.26
CA SER A 195 -8.57 -5.38 -20.13
C SER A 195 -7.41 -6.34 -20.33
N GLY A 196 -7.18 -7.29 -19.41
CA GLY A 196 -5.95 -8.07 -19.36
C GLY A 196 -6.13 -9.58 -19.42
N SER A 197 -7.36 -10.09 -19.53
CA SER A 197 -7.57 -11.51 -19.83
C SER A 197 -7.40 -11.79 -21.33
N ASN A 198 -6.54 -12.76 -21.64
CA ASN A 198 -6.27 -13.21 -23.00
C ASN A 198 -7.30 -14.24 -23.51
N SER A 199 -8.24 -14.66 -22.66
CA SER A 199 -9.16 -15.78 -22.93
C SER A 199 -10.62 -15.37 -23.06
N LEU A 200 -10.96 -14.08 -22.92
CA LEU A 200 -12.35 -13.62 -22.95
C LEU A 200 -12.95 -13.59 -24.36
N SER A 201 -14.10 -14.24 -24.52
CA SER A 201 -15.01 -14.03 -25.66
C SER A 201 -15.68 -12.65 -25.60
N ASP A 202 -16.20 -12.17 -26.73
CA ASP A 202 -16.90 -10.87 -26.78
C ASP A 202 -18.12 -10.81 -25.85
N ALA A 203 -18.88 -11.91 -25.76
CA ALA A 203 -20.02 -12.02 -24.85
C ALA A 203 -19.58 -11.95 -23.38
N ALA A 204 -18.46 -12.60 -23.04
CA ALA A 204 -17.87 -12.54 -21.71
C ALA A 204 -17.38 -11.13 -21.34
N ARG A 205 -16.76 -10.41 -22.29
CA ARG A 205 -16.38 -8.99 -22.10
C ARG A 205 -17.62 -8.13 -21.83
N GLN A 206 -18.67 -8.29 -22.64
CA GLN A 206 -19.91 -7.54 -22.46
C GLN A 206 -20.56 -7.82 -21.09
N ALA A 207 -20.58 -9.09 -20.65
CA ALA A 207 -21.11 -9.45 -19.33
C ALA A 207 -20.29 -8.82 -18.19
N LEU A 208 -18.95 -8.84 -18.29
CA LEU A 208 -18.07 -8.18 -17.33
C LEU A 208 -18.29 -6.66 -17.31
N ASP A 209 -18.50 -6.02 -18.45
CA ASP A 209 -18.74 -4.57 -18.57
C ASP A 209 -20.08 -4.14 -17.96
N GLN A 210 -21.10 -4.99 -18.06
CA GLN A 210 -22.43 -4.77 -17.48
C GLN A 210 -22.52 -5.07 -15.98
N ALA A 211 -21.50 -5.73 -15.41
CA ALA A 211 -21.51 -6.07 -14.00
C ALA A 211 -21.46 -4.83 -13.10
N ASP A 212 -22.44 -4.73 -12.19
CA ASP A 212 -22.45 -3.74 -11.13
C ASP A 212 -21.68 -4.27 -9.92
N ILE A 213 -20.56 -3.61 -9.62
CA ILE A 213 -19.69 -4.00 -8.52
C ILE A 213 -20.30 -3.73 -7.15
N GLY A 214 -21.13 -2.70 -7.01
CA GLY A 214 -21.82 -2.39 -5.76
C GLY A 214 -22.85 -3.45 -5.41
N GLU A 215 -23.68 -3.83 -6.39
CA GLU A 215 -24.64 -4.94 -6.24
C GLU A 215 -23.93 -6.27 -5.90
N TRP A 216 -22.77 -6.52 -6.50
CA TRP A 216 -21.98 -7.70 -6.16
C TRP A 216 -21.50 -7.65 -4.70
N PHE A 217 -20.98 -6.53 -4.22
CA PHE A 217 -20.51 -6.37 -2.83
C PHE A 217 -21.65 -6.46 -1.80
N LEU A 218 -22.87 -6.01 -2.14
CA LEU A 218 -24.05 -6.15 -1.27
C LEU A 218 -24.51 -7.61 -1.09
N ARG A 219 -24.07 -8.53 -1.96
CA ARG A 219 -24.40 -9.97 -1.91
C ARG A 219 -23.36 -10.82 -1.17
N LEU A 220 -22.44 -10.23 -0.41
CA LEU A 220 -21.51 -11.01 0.40
C LEU A 220 -22.23 -11.98 1.35
N PRO A 221 -21.67 -13.16 1.67
CA PRO A 221 -20.49 -13.74 1.04
C PRO A 221 -20.77 -14.20 -0.40
N TRP A 222 -19.80 -14.01 -1.30
CA TRP A 222 -19.89 -14.45 -2.69
C TRP A 222 -19.79 -15.97 -2.81
N THR A 223 -20.37 -16.51 -3.87
CA THR A 223 -20.25 -17.93 -4.24
C THR A 223 -19.54 -18.04 -5.58
N ARG A 224 -18.60 -18.98 -5.68
CA ARG A 224 -17.88 -19.28 -6.94
C ARG A 224 -18.86 -19.71 -8.03
N GLY A 225 -18.69 -19.19 -9.24
CA GLY A 225 -19.61 -19.41 -10.36
C GLY A 225 -20.87 -18.53 -10.31
N ASP A 226 -21.14 -17.85 -9.20
CA ASP A 226 -22.15 -16.79 -9.07
C ASP A 226 -21.47 -15.44 -8.78
N SER A 227 -20.38 -15.19 -9.51
CA SER A 227 -19.66 -13.93 -9.50
C SER A 227 -19.59 -13.36 -10.92
N PRO A 228 -19.42 -12.03 -11.09
CA PRO A 228 -19.10 -11.45 -12.39
C PRO A 228 -17.83 -12.02 -13.02
N LEU A 229 -16.91 -12.55 -12.20
CA LEU A 229 -15.62 -13.09 -12.63
C LEU A 229 -15.70 -14.53 -13.16
N GLN A 230 -16.86 -15.20 -13.10
CA GLN A 230 -17.03 -16.56 -13.63
C GLN A 230 -16.58 -16.70 -15.10
N TRP A 231 -16.62 -15.59 -15.84
CA TRP A 231 -16.20 -15.52 -17.24
C TRP A 231 -14.68 -15.41 -17.44
N ALA A 232 -13.94 -15.11 -16.38
CA ALA A 232 -12.50 -14.95 -16.31
C ALA A 232 -11.97 -15.81 -15.14
N PRO A 233 -11.96 -17.15 -15.30
CA PRO A 233 -11.69 -18.09 -14.20
C PRO A 233 -10.34 -17.83 -13.54
N GLU A 234 -9.32 -17.38 -14.27
CA GLU A 234 -8.03 -17.02 -13.69
C GLU A 234 -8.09 -15.86 -12.69
N TYR A 235 -9.11 -15.00 -12.76
CA TYR A 235 -9.38 -13.94 -11.80
C TYR A 235 -10.30 -14.39 -10.67
N GLU A 236 -11.32 -15.20 -10.96
CA GLU A 236 -12.19 -15.78 -9.93
C GLU A 236 -11.38 -16.70 -9.00
N ASP A 237 -10.53 -17.56 -9.57
CA ASP A 237 -9.74 -18.56 -8.85
C ASP A 237 -8.79 -17.93 -7.83
N TYR A 238 -7.99 -16.94 -8.24
CA TYR A 238 -7.09 -16.30 -7.28
C TYR A 238 -7.88 -15.51 -6.22
N LEU A 239 -8.99 -14.84 -6.61
CA LEU A 239 -9.74 -14.00 -5.68
C LEU A 239 -10.33 -14.85 -4.55
N PHE A 240 -11.07 -15.90 -4.91
CA PHE A 240 -11.63 -16.82 -3.93
C PHE A 240 -10.53 -17.58 -3.19
N GLY A 241 -9.47 -18.02 -3.88
CA GLY A 241 -8.34 -18.70 -3.25
C GLY A 241 -7.65 -17.86 -2.18
N GLN A 242 -7.51 -16.55 -2.38
CA GLN A 242 -6.96 -15.63 -1.37
C GLN A 242 -7.98 -15.30 -0.28
N TRP A 243 -9.27 -15.16 -0.62
CA TRP A 243 -10.33 -14.80 0.32
C TRP A 243 -10.72 -15.94 1.28
N GLU A 244 -10.78 -17.17 0.80
CA GLU A 244 -11.12 -18.37 1.59
C GLU A 244 -9.93 -18.84 2.44
N ARG A 245 -8.68 -18.56 2.00
CA ARG A 245 -7.47 -18.98 2.71
C ARG A 245 -7.11 -18.04 3.85
N GLY A 246 -7.82 -18.22 4.96
CA GLY A 246 -7.69 -17.41 6.18
C GLY A 246 -6.39 -17.59 6.96
N SER A 247 -5.81 -18.80 6.99
CA SER A 247 -4.60 -19.10 7.77
C SER A 247 -3.31 -18.83 6.98
N PHE A 248 -2.26 -18.41 7.69
CA PHE A 248 -0.91 -18.23 7.15
C PHE A 248 -0.20 -19.59 6.94
N ASP A 249 -0.46 -20.21 5.80
CA ASP A 249 0.12 -21.47 5.36
C ASP A 249 1.23 -21.29 4.29
N ASP A 250 1.66 -22.39 3.68
CA ASP A 250 2.73 -22.41 2.68
C ASP A 250 2.41 -21.60 1.42
N HIS A 251 1.13 -21.38 1.10
CA HIS A 251 0.77 -20.49 0.00
C HIS A 251 1.27 -19.07 0.28
N TRP A 252 1.08 -18.58 1.51
CA TRP A 252 1.51 -17.24 1.89
C TRP A 252 3.03 -17.12 2.06
N ARG A 253 3.74 -18.22 2.33
CA ARG A 253 5.21 -18.23 2.46
C ARG A 253 5.96 -18.20 1.13
N GLN A 254 5.26 -18.22 0.00
CA GLN A 254 5.86 -18.10 -1.32
C GLN A 254 6.64 -16.77 -1.45
N PRO A 255 7.80 -16.76 -2.13
CA PRO A 255 8.66 -15.58 -2.20
C PRO A 255 8.00 -14.31 -2.74
N GLU A 256 7.02 -14.46 -3.63
CA GLU A 256 6.28 -13.36 -4.22
C GLU A 256 5.30 -12.68 -3.24
N LEU A 257 4.88 -13.40 -2.21
CA LEU A 257 3.93 -12.93 -1.19
C LEU A 257 4.63 -12.61 0.15
N TYR A 258 5.84 -13.10 0.38
CA TYR A 258 6.51 -13.01 1.67
C TYR A 258 8.02 -12.74 1.55
N ALA A 259 8.41 -11.58 1.03
CA ALA A 259 9.83 -11.22 0.89
C ALA A 259 10.58 -11.24 2.23
N ALA A 260 9.90 -11.02 3.37
CA ALA A 260 10.52 -11.06 4.69
C ALA A 260 11.14 -12.42 5.05
N GLY A 261 10.60 -13.52 4.51
CA GLY A 261 11.22 -14.85 4.62
C GLY A 261 12.46 -15.04 3.74
N HIS A 262 12.70 -14.15 2.80
CA HIS A 262 13.69 -14.29 1.73
C HIS A 262 14.67 -13.12 1.62
N TYR A 263 14.71 -12.19 2.59
CA TYR A 263 15.63 -11.05 2.53
C TYR A 263 17.09 -11.45 2.35
N GLY A 264 17.51 -12.62 2.84
CA GLY A 264 18.85 -13.17 2.56
C GLY A 264 19.25 -13.18 1.07
N ALA A 265 18.28 -13.15 0.15
CA ALA A 265 18.50 -13.08 -1.29
C ALA A 265 18.84 -11.67 -1.84
N PHE A 266 18.67 -10.62 -1.04
CA PHE A 266 18.85 -9.23 -1.44
C PHE A 266 20.28 -8.71 -1.12
N GLU A 267 21.18 -9.60 -0.71
CA GLU A 267 22.56 -9.25 -0.36
C GLU A 267 23.27 -8.55 -1.52
N GLY A 268 23.84 -7.37 -1.24
CA GLY A 268 24.57 -6.57 -2.23
C GLY A 268 23.68 -5.81 -3.22
N VAL A 269 22.36 -5.82 -3.05
CA VAL A 269 21.42 -5.05 -3.88
C VAL A 269 21.02 -3.77 -3.14
N ALA A 270 21.20 -2.62 -3.78
CA ALA A 270 20.69 -1.35 -3.25
C ALA A 270 19.18 -1.25 -3.45
N VAL A 271 18.44 -0.75 -2.46
CA VAL A 271 16.96 -0.71 -2.49
C VAL A 271 16.43 0.67 -2.12
N MET A 272 15.75 1.33 -3.05
CA MET A 272 14.93 2.51 -2.77
C MET A 272 13.48 2.10 -2.57
N LEU A 273 12.92 2.47 -1.41
CA LEU A 273 11.54 2.19 -1.00
C LEU A 273 10.77 3.51 -0.96
N MET A 274 9.74 3.68 -1.80
CA MET A 274 8.94 4.90 -1.83
C MET A 274 7.46 4.59 -1.64
N CYS A 275 6.77 5.29 -0.73
CA CYS A 275 5.36 5.04 -0.46
C CYS A 275 4.65 6.30 0.08
N GLY A 276 3.33 6.20 0.27
CA GLY A 276 2.49 7.26 0.85
C GLY A 276 1.82 6.83 2.16
N TRP A 277 1.48 7.76 3.04
CA TRP A 277 0.82 7.46 4.31
C TRP A 277 -0.56 6.82 4.14
N TRP A 278 -1.31 7.21 3.11
CA TRP A 278 -2.61 6.61 2.75
C TRP A 278 -2.48 5.54 1.67
N ASP A 279 -1.30 4.94 1.53
CA ASP A 279 -1.10 3.78 0.70
C ASP A 279 -1.24 2.48 1.51
N PRO A 280 -1.93 1.44 1.00
CA PRO A 280 -2.08 0.19 1.74
C PRO A 280 -0.77 -0.62 1.87
N TYR A 281 0.31 -0.21 1.22
CA TYR A 281 1.63 -0.85 1.32
C TYR A 281 2.60 -0.04 2.19
N ALA A 282 2.12 0.99 2.93
CA ALA A 282 2.96 1.77 3.86
C ALA A 282 3.64 0.88 4.91
N GLN A 283 2.89 -0.05 5.53
CA GLN A 283 3.45 -1.01 6.48
C GLN A 283 4.50 -1.92 5.83
N THR A 284 4.18 -2.48 4.66
CA THR A 284 5.13 -3.30 3.89
C THR A 284 6.41 -2.53 3.56
N THR A 285 6.30 -1.24 3.24
CA THR A 285 7.45 -0.37 2.94
C THR A 285 8.36 -0.23 4.16
N THR A 286 7.78 0.05 5.34
CA THR A 286 8.56 0.15 6.58
C THR A 286 9.13 -1.19 7.02
N ASP A 287 8.41 -2.29 6.83
CA ASP A 287 8.87 -3.64 7.19
C ASP A 287 10.03 -4.08 6.30
N ASN A 288 9.97 -3.82 4.98
CA ASN A 288 11.10 -4.04 4.07
C ASN A 288 12.32 -3.21 4.48
N TYR A 289 12.12 -1.93 4.82
CA TYR A 289 13.21 -1.09 5.27
C TYR A 289 13.89 -1.68 6.51
N LEU A 290 13.10 -2.06 7.53
CA LEU A 290 13.61 -2.65 8.77
C LEU A 290 14.35 -3.96 8.52
N GLY A 291 13.74 -4.86 7.75
CA GLY A 291 14.30 -6.18 7.50
C GLY A 291 15.57 -6.19 6.64
N LEU A 292 15.66 -5.31 5.66
CA LEU A 292 16.84 -5.20 4.78
C LEU A 292 17.98 -4.41 5.46
N SER A 293 17.66 -3.28 6.09
CA SER A 293 18.69 -2.41 6.71
C SER A 293 19.38 -3.06 7.91
N GLN A 294 18.66 -3.80 8.77
CA GLN A 294 19.23 -4.47 9.95
C GLN A 294 20.21 -5.59 9.59
N ARG A 295 20.11 -6.14 8.37
CA ARG A 295 20.97 -7.23 7.90
C ARG A 295 22.24 -6.73 7.22
N GLY A 296 22.47 -5.40 7.20
CA GLY A 296 23.58 -4.79 6.48
C GLY A 296 23.53 -5.05 4.96
N GLN A 297 22.34 -5.29 4.41
CA GLN A 297 22.16 -5.62 3.00
C GLN A 297 22.10 -4.35 2.16
N GLY A 298 23.12 -4.16 1.33
CA GLY A 298 23.17 -3.05 0.38
C GLY A 298 22.93 -1.68 1.03
N ASP A 299 22.61 -0.71 0.18
CA ASP A 299 22.19 0.61 0.61
C ASP A 299 20.67 0.72 0.47
N VAL A 300 19.98 0.66 1.60
CA VAL A 300 18.52 0.80 1.67
C VAL A 300 18.17 2.25 2.00
N ARG A 301 17.25 2.84 1.23
CA ARG A 301 16.74 4.20 1.41
C ARG A 301 15.22 4.20 1.38
N MET A 302 14.58 5.09 2.13
CA MET A 302 13.12 5.16 2.21
C MET A 302 12.58 6.58 2.07
N VAL A 303 11.50 6.74 1.30
CA VAL A 303 10.78 8.00 1.10
C VAL A 303 9.28 7.78 1.38
N LEU A 304 8.72 8.54 2.33
CA LEU A 304 7.31 8.45 2.71
C LEU A 304 6.62 9.82 2.61
N GLY A 305 5.70 9.98 1.65
CA GLY A 305 4.96 11.24 1.44
C GLY A 305 3.50 11.18 1.93
N PRO A 306 2.77 12.31 1.93
CA PRO A 306 1.36 12.36 2.31
C PRO A 306 0.45 11.97 1.15
N TRP A 307 0.83 10.92 0.44
CA TRP A 307 0.21 10.54 -0.83
C TRP A 307 -0.73 9.34 -0.67
N THR A 308 -1.68 9.24 -1.59
CA THR A 308 -2.35 7.98 -1.90
C THR A 308 -1.55 7.22 -2.96
N HIS A 309 -2.04 6.05 -3.40
CA HIS A 309 -1.31 5.10 -4.25
C HIS A 309 -0.70 5.71 -5.53
N GLY A 310 0.62 5.95 -5.48
CA GLY A 310 1.44 6.55 -6.54
C GLY A 310 1.15 8.03 -6.83
N GLU A 311 0.41 8.72 -5.96
CA GLU A 311 -0.04 10.12 -6.16
C GLU A 311 0.98 11.18 -5.69
N ARG A 312 2.26 10.94 -5.98
CA ARG A 312 3.38 11.79 -5.51
C ARG A 312 3.47 13.18 -6.14
N SER A 313 2.67 13.46 -7.16
CA SER A 313 2.60 14.76 -7.84
C SER A 313 1.37 15.57 -7.44
N VAL A 314 0.63 15.12 -6.42
CA VAL A 314 -0.61 15.74 -5.94
C VAL A 314 -0.40 16.23 -4.51
N PRO A 315 -0.70 17.51 -4.19
CA PRO A 315 -0.44 18.09 -2.87
C PRO A 315 -1.53 17.75 -1.84
N TYR A 316 -2.49 16.90 -2.18
CA TYR A 316 -3.63 16.55 -1.33
C TYR A 316 -3.91 15.05 -1.39
N ALA A 317 -4.57 14.53 -0.35
CA ALA A 317 -5.08 13.17 -0.27
C ALA A 317 -6.50 13.23 0.28
N GLY A 318 -7.47 12.83 -0.53
CA GLY A 318 -8.89 13.04 -0.21
C GLY A 318 -9.24 14.52 -0.12
N ASP A 319 -9.90 14.92 0.98
CA ASP A 319 -10.36 16.28 1.22
C ASP A 319 -9.39 17.13 2.05
N VAL A 320 -8.13 16.71 2.11
CA VAL A 320 -7.08 17.37 2.91
C VAL A 320 -5.88 17.73 2.05
N ASP A 321 -5.48 18.99 2.13
CA ASP A 321 -4.33 19.58 1.44
C ASP A 321 -3.10 19.66 2.37
N PHE A 322 -1.95 19.26 1.85
CA PHE A 322 -0.66 19.19 2.56
C PHE A 322 0.31 20.28 2.09
N GLY A 323 -0.12 21.18 1.20
CA GLY A 323 0.66 22.26 0.64
C GLY A 323 1.47 21.85 -0.58
N ARG A 324 1.90 22.86 -1.35
CA ARG A 324 2.66 22.65 -2.59
C ARG A 324 3.96 21.86 -2.42
N ASP A 325 4.58 21.93 -1.25
CA ASP A 325 5.85 21.25 -0.97
C ASP A 325 5.65 19.77 -0.61
N ALA A 326 4.40 19.29 -0.55
CA ALA A 326 4.09 17.87 -0.32
C ALA A 326 4.36 16.99 -1.54
N VAL A 327 4.46 17.57 -2.74
CA VAL A 327 4.73 16.80 -3.96
C VAL A 327 6.21 16.43 -4.06
N LEU A 328 6.51 15.42 -4.86
CA LEU A 328 7.87 15.07 -5.23
C LEU A 328 8.48 16.10 -6.19
N ASP A 329 7.69 16.57 -7.15
CA ASP A 329 8.14 17.40 -8.28
C ASP A 329 8.65 18.76 -7.82
N GLY A 330 9.93 19.06 -8.07
CA GLY A 330 10.59 20.29 -7.66
C GLY A 330 11.01 20.33 -6.19
N THR A 331 10.53 19.41 -5.35
CA THR A 331 10.85 19.37 -3.91
C THR A 331 11.87 18.28 -3.57
N LEU A 332 11.63 17.03 -3.98
CA LEU A 332 12.56 15.92 -3.74
C LEU A 332 13.48 15.66 -4.94
N ALA A 333 12.98 15.93 -6.14
CA ALA A 333 13.68 15.82 -7.40
C ALA A 333 12.97 16.71 -8.44
N PRO A 334 13.62 17.05 -9.57
CA PRO A 334 12.95 17.80 -10.65
C PRO A 334 11.64 17.15 -11.10
N ASP A 335 11.66 15.83 -11.27
CA ASP A 335 10.48 14.98 -11.44
C ASP A 335 10.82 13.53 -11.04
N TYR A 336 9.84 12.63 -11.15
CA TYR A 336 10.02 11.23 -10.79
C TYR A 336 10.97 10.43 -11.69
N VAL A 337 11.07 10.77 -12.98
CA VAL A 337 12.03 10.12 -13.88
C VAL A 337 13.45 10.48 -13.44
N HIS A 338 13.69 11.75 -13.11
CA HIS A 338 14.98 12.24 -12.64
C HIS A 338 15.38 11.65 -11.27
N MET A 339 14.43 11.46 -10.35
CA MET A 339 14.71 10.77 -9.08
C MET A 339 15.23 9.34 -9.30
N ARG A 340 14.57 8.57 -10.19
CA ARG A 340 15.01 7.21 -10.52
C ARG A 340 16.33 7.19 -11.29
N LEU A 341 16.53 8.14 -12.22
CA LEU A 341 17.81 8.31 -12.92
C LEU A 341 18.96 8.53 -11.96
N ALA A 342 18.80 9.43 -10.98
CA ALA A 342 19.82 9.69 -9.96
C ALA A 342 20.18 8.42 -9.19
N TRP A 343 19.17 7.66 -8.75
CA TRP A 343 19.36 6.38 -8.08
C TRP A 343 20.15 5.37 -8.93
N PHE A 344 19.76 5.17 -10.19
CA PHE A 344 20.45 4.21 -11.06
C PHE A 344 21.83 4.70 -11.50
N ASN A 345 21.99 5.99 -11.74
CA ASN A 345 23.30 6.56 -12.06
C ASN A 345 24.30 6.33 -10.92
N HIS A 346 23.83 6.40 -9.67
CA HIS A 346 24.67 6.08 -8.53
C HIS A 346 25.09 4.61 -8.52
N TRP A 347 24.13 3.69 -8.51
CA TRP A 347 24.42 2.27 -8.30
C TRP A 347 24.95 1.51 -9.51
N LEU A 348 24.58 1.93 -10.72
CA LEU A 348 24.97 1.24 -11.97
C LEU A 348 26.11 1.94 -12.69
N ARG A 349 26.42 3.21 -12.35
CA ARG A 349 27.46 4.01 -13.03
C ARG A 349 28.44 4.73 -12.08
N GLY A 350 28.28 4.61 -10.77
CA GLY A 350 29.19 5.19 -9.78
C GLY A 350 29.15 6.73 -9.69
N GLN A 351 28.06 7.36 -10.14
CA GLN A 351 27.87 8.81 -9.97
C GLN A 351 27.48 9.13 -8.52
N PRO A 352 27.77 10.32 -7.98
CA PRO A 352 27.25 10.70 -6.66
C PRO A 352 25.73 10.88 -6.68
N LEU A 353 25.05 10.58 -5.56
CA LEU A 353 23.65 10.98 -5.37
C LEU A 353 23.55 12.51 -5.24
N PRO A 354 22.48 13.14 -5.75
CA PRO A 354 22.19 14.54 -5.49
C PRO A 354 22.04 14.82 -4.00
N GLU A 355 22.32 16.06 -3.59
CA GLU A 355 22.18 16.49 -2.20
C GLU A 355 20.80 16.16 -1.63
N GLY A 356 20.79 15.50 -0.47
CA GLY A 356 19.58 15.11 0.23
C GLY A 356 18.88 13.86 -0.33
N GLN A 357 19.29 13.32 -1.47
CA GLN A 357 18.86 11.98 -1.90
C GLN A 357 19.69 10.86 -1.26
N ASP A 358 20.74 11.21 -0.52
CA ASP A 358 21.57 10.31 0.28
C ASP A 358 21.00 10.02 1.67
N ASP A 359 20.00 10.80 2.13
CA ASP A 359 19.27 10.61 3.38
C ASP A 359 18.70 9.19 3.50
N ALA A 360 19.02 8.49 4.60
CA ALA A 360 18.55 7.12 4.85
C ALA A 360 17.03 6.99 4.84
N VAL A 361 16.35 7.95 5.47
CA VAL A 361 14.89 8.06 5.50
C VAL A 361 14.50 9.51 5.29
N ARG A 362 13.69 9.76 4.26
CA ARG A 362 12.94 11.01 4.09
C ARG A 362 11.47 10.74 4.30
N TYR A 363 10.82 11.62 5.04
CA TYR A 363 9.40 11.47 5.31
C TYR A 363 8.72 12.84 5.42
N PHE A 364 7.47 12.92 5.00
CA PHE A 364 6.66 14.12 5.14
C PHE A 364 5.92 14.06 6.47
N ARG A 365 6.28 14.94 7.40
CA ARG A 365 5.50 15.12 8.62
C ARG A 365 4.31 16.01 8.32
N MET A 366 3.13 15.41 8.38
CA MET A 366 1.86 16.10 8.17
C MET A 366 1.58 17.04 9.35
N GLY A 367 0.78 18.07 9.10
CA GLY A 367 0.30 18.96 10.15
C GLY A 367 1.19 20.19 10.29
N GLY A 368 0.58 21.28 10.73
CA GLY A 368 1.24 22.58 10.79
C GLY A 368 0.53 23.69 10.01
N GLY A 369 -0.37 23.33 9.11
CA GLY A 369 -1.19 24.24 8.32
C GLY A 369 -2.21 25.01 9.15
N SER A 370 -3.01 25.84 8.47
CA SER A 370 -3.92 26.78 9.13
C SER A 370 -5.17 26.12 9.74
N GLY A 371 -5.51 24.90 9.32
CA GLY A 371 -6.77 24.24 9.67
C GLY A 371 -8.01 24.90 9.06
N ARG A 372 -7.82 25.85 8.12
CA ARG A 372 -8.88 26.53 7.38
C ARG A 372 -9.20 25.78 6.09
N ARG A 373 -10.30 26.16 5.44
CA ARG A 373 -10.70 25.65 4.14
C ARG A 373 -9.94 26.36 3.03
N THR A 374 -9.28 25.60 2.17
CA THR A 374 -8.61 26.13 0.97
C THR A 374 -9.64 26.62 -0.05
N PRO A 375 -9.25 27.43 -1.06
CA PRO A 375 -10.15 27.81 -2.15
C PRO A 375 -10.74 26.62 -2.92
N GLN A 376 -10.07 25.47 -2.89
CA GLN A 376 -10.53 24.21 -3.51
C GLN A 376 -11.47 23.42 -2.60
N GLY A 377 -11.82 23.93 -1.41
CA GLY A 377 -12.74 23.30 -0.48
C GLY A 377 -12.11 22.26 0.44
N ARG A 378 -10.78 22.15 0.50
CA ARG A 378 -10.05 21.16 1.31
C ARG A 378 -9.66 21.70 2.66
N LEU A 379 -9.43 20.84 3.65
CA LEU A 379 -8.75 21.21 4.89
C LEU A 379 -7.28 21.50 4.61
N ASP A 380 -6.80 22.70 4.94
CA ASP A 380 -5.37 23.03 4.95
C ASP A 380 -4.70 22.43 6.19
N HIS A 381 -4.20 21.21 6.03
CA HIS A 381 -3.47 20.49 7.07
C HIS A 381 -1.97 20.79 7.04
N GLY A 382 -1.42 21.02 5.85
CA GLY A 382 -0.01 21.37 5.63
C GLY A 382 0.95 20.26 6.08
N GLY A 383 2.21 20.64 6.25
CA GLY A 383 3.28 19.77 6.72
C GLY A 383 4.64 20.18 6.19
N ALA A 384 5.65 19.34 6.41
CA ALA A 384 7.00 19.57 5.90
C ALA A 384 7.78 18.26 5.77
N TRP A 385 8.69 18.21 4.78
CA TRP A 385 9.68 17.15 4.68
C TRP A 385 10.67 17.18 5.86
N ARG A 386 11.06 15.98 6.28
CA ARG A 386 12.03 15.68 7.34
C ARG A 386 12.95 14.56 6.88
N SER A 387 14.13 14.52 7.47
CA SER A 387 15.13 13.48 7.24
C SER A 387 15.49 12.81 8.57
N ALA A 388 15.75 11.51 8.52
CA ALA A 388 16.20 10.73 9.66
C ALA A 388 17.28 9.72 9.24
N ALA A 389 18.21 9.45 10.16
CA ALA A 389 19.30 8.50 9.91
C ALA A 389 18.83 7.03 9.84
N ARG A 390 17.63 6.73 10.36
CA ARG A 390 17.01 5.40 10.30
C ARG A 390 15.51 5.49 10.62
N TRP A 391 14.81 4.38 10.37
CA TRP A 391 13.44 4.13 10.84
C TRP A 391 13.43 2.99 11.88
N PRO A 392 12.64 3.10 12.97
CA PRO A 392 11.90 4.28 13.42
C PRO A 392 12.84 5.46 13.71
N VAL A 393 12.30 6.68 13.69
CA VAL A 393 13.09 7.91 13.86
C VAL A 393 13.87 7.87 15.20
N PRO A 394 15.16 8.22 15.23
CA PRO A 394 15.92 8.28 16.48
C PRO A 394 15.26 9.17 17.53
N ALA A 395 15.47 8.85 18.82
CA ALA A 395 14.85 9.54 19.97
C ALA A 395 13.31 9.45 20.08
N THR A 396 12.66 8.61 19.27
CA THR A 396 11.24 8.25 19.47
C THR A 396 11.01 7.65 20.85
N THR A 397 10.02 8.16 21.58
CA THR A 397 9.52 7.57 22.83
C THR A 397 8.16 6.93 22.59
N LEU A 398 8.02 5.65 22.93
CA LEU A 398 6.74 4.95 22.87
C LEU A 398 5.93 5.27 24.12
N VAL A 399 4.85 6.05 23.97
CA VAL A 399 4.04 6.52 25.09
C VAL A 399 2.66 5.87 25.03
N PRO A 400 2.27 5.06 26.04
CA PRO A 400 0.91 4.53 26.12
C PRO A 400 -0.08 5.62 26.53
N TRP A 401 -1.17 5.71 25.79
CA TRP A 401 -2.37 6.47 26.14
C TRP A 401 -3.50 5.49 26.39
N TYR A 402 -3.82 5.29 27.66
CA TYR A 402 -4.83 4.37 28.15
C TYR A 402 -6.24 4.89 27.91
N LEU A 403 -7.11 3.98 27.51
CA LEU A 403 -8.54 4.20 27.44
C LEU A 403 -9.10 4.29 28.87
N ALA A 404 -9.92 5.30 29.11
CA ALA A 404 -10.48 5.59 30.42
C ALA A 404 -12.01 5.87 30.33
N PRO A 405 -12.74 5.71 31.46
CA PRO A 405 -14.17 5.98 31.51
C PRO A 405 -14.54 7.35 30.97
N GLY A 406 -15.72 7.45 30.35
CA GLY A 406 -16.21 8.70 29.75
C GLY A 406 -15.59 9.04 28.40
N GLY A 407 -14.95 8.07 27.72
CA GLY A 407 -14.38 8.26 26.38
C GLY A 407 -13.07 9.07 26.41
N LEU A 408 -12.27 8.93 27.46
CA LEU A 408 -11.01 9.66 27.63
C LEU A 408 -9.81 8.82 27.20
N LEU A 409 -8.81 9.47 26.60
CA LEU A 409 -7.44 8.97 26.49
C LEU A 409 -6.55 9.69 27.52
N SER A 410 -5.82 8.91 28.31
CA SER A 410 -4.99 9.40 29.42
C SER A 410 -3.63 8.70 29.46
N GLN A 411 -2.57 9.39 29.89
CA GLN A 411 -1.26 8.77 30.09
C GLN A 411 -1.17 7.97 31.40
N SER A 412 -2.22 8.01 32.24
CA SER A 412 -2.33 7.24 33.47
C SER A 412 -3.34 6.11 33.32
N VAL A 413 -2.97 4.92 33.81
CA VAL A 413 -3.88 3.77 33.87
C VAL A 413 -5.09 4.12 34.75
N PRO A 414 -6.34 3.80 34.33
CA PRO A 414 -7.51 3.98 35.18
C PRO A 414 -7.37 3.19 36.49
N GLN A 415 -7.73 3.81 37.62
CA GLN A 415 -7.58 3.20 38.94
C GLN A 415 -8.70 2.20 39.29
N ALA A 416 -9.83 2.28 38.59
CA ALA A 416 -10.97 1.38 38.77
C ALA A 416 -11.22 0.60 37.48
N GLU A 417 -11.74 -0.62 37.64
CA GLU A 417 -12.25 -1.40 36.52
C GLU A 417 -13.44 -0.68 35.88
N ALA A 418 -13.45 -0.66 34.55
CA ALA A 418 -14.52 -0.11 33.74
C ALA A 418 -14.58 -0.82 32.40
N GLN A 419 -15.69 -0.63 31.68
CA GLN A 419 -15.86 -1.20 30.36
C GLN A 419 -16.76 -0.30 29.49
N ALA A 420 -16.61 -0.41 28.18
CA ALA A 420 -17.48 0.21 27.20
C ALA A 420 -17.86 -0.85 26.16
N GLY A 421 -19.14 -0.97 25.83
CA GLY A 421 -19.63 -2.01 24.93
C GLY A 421 -20.55 -1.46 23.86
N PHE A 422 -20.67 -2.22 22.77
CA PHE A 422 -21.47 -1.88 21.59
C PHE A 422 -22.00 -3.14 20.90
N CYS A 423 -23.11 -3.01 20.17
CA CYS A 423 -23.65 -4.07 19.34
C CYS A 423 -23.11 -3.95 17.91
N PHE A 424 -22.39 -4.94 17.44
CA PHE A 424 -22.00 -5.05 16.03
C PHE A 424 -23.00 -5.93 15.29
N ASP A 425 -23.71 -5.33 14.33
CA ASP A 425 -24.57 -6.01 13.37
C ASP A 425 -23.88 -6.13 12.01
N PRO A 426 -23.49 -7.34 11.57
CA PRO A 426 -22.89 -7.57 10.25
C PRO A 426 -23.78 -7.16 9.06
N ALA A 427 -25.08 -6.93 9.25
CA ALA A 427 -25.97 -6.40 8.21
C ALA A 427 -25.88 -4.86 8.08
N ARG A 428 -25.30 -4.18 9.06
CA ARG A 428 -25.16 -2.72 9.10
C ARG A 428 -23.73 -2.29 9.48
N PRO A 429 -22.69 -2.77 8.76
CA PRO A 429 -21.30 -2.47 9.11
C PRO A 429 -21.01 -0.97 9.05
N VAL A 430 -19.97 -0.55 9.77
CA VAL A 430 -19.43 0.82 9.71
C VAL A 430 -18.83 1.04 8.31
N PRO A 431 -19.28 2.08 7.58
CA PRO A 431 -18.78 2.34 6.25
C PRO A 431 -17.34 2.88 6.26
N THR A 432 -16.56 2.51 5.25
CA THR A 432 -15.21 3.02 5.03
C THR A 432 -15.24 4.47 4.57
N VAL A 433 -14.61 5.37 5.34
CA VAL A 433 -14.41 6.78 4.99
C VAL A 433 -12.92 7.04 4.87
N GLY A 434 -12.40 7.06 3.64
CA GLY A 434 -10.97 7.25 3.38
C GLY A 434 -10.09 6.09 3.82
N GLY A 435 -8.85 6.43 4.17
CA GLY A 435 -7.86 5.51 4.72
C GLY A 435 -6.90 4.97 3.66
N SER A 436 -6.14 3.95 4.05
CA SER A 436 -5.10 3.36 3.23
C SER A 436 -5.68 2.32 2.26
N VAL A 437 -6.18 2.79 1.13
CA VAL A 437 -6.87 1.98 0.11
C VAL A 437 -6.17 2.14 -1.25
N THR A 438 -6.17 1.10 -2.08
CA THR A 438 -5.83 1.21 -3.51
C THR A 438 -6.82 0.40 -4.32
N SER A 439 -6.99 0.72 -5.60
CA SER A 439 -7.90 -0.02 -6.50
C SER A 439 -9.31 -0.20 -5.94
N GLY A 440 -9.79 0.66 -5.04
CA GLY A 440 -11.06 0.49 -4.33
C GLY A 440 -12.26 1.18 -4.99
N GLU A 441 -12.01 2.12 -5.89
CA GLU A 441 -13.07 2.85 -6.59
C GLU A 441 -13.94 1.93 -7.46
N PRO A 442 -15.23 2.25 -7.66
CA PRO A 442 -15.92 3.42 -7.12
C PRO A 442 -16.41 3.24 -5.67
N LEU A 443 -16.20 2.07 -5.06
CA LEU A 443 -16.82 1.73 -3.78
C LEU A 443 -16.13 2.36 -2.57
N MET A 444 -14.83 2.58 -2.64
CA MET A 444 -14.05 3.17 -1.56
C MET A 444 -12.89 3.97 -2.14
N VAL A 445 -12.61 5.10 -1.49
CA VAL A 445 -11.61 6.08 -1.89
C VAL A 445 -10.52 6.19 -0.84
N ALA A 446 -9.29 6.45 -1.29
CA ALA A 446 -8.12 6.57 -0.42
C ALA A 446 -7.89 8.01 0.02
N GLY A 447 -7.23 8.19 1.16
CA GLY A 447 -6.81 9.52 1.63
C GLY A 447 -7.41 9.93 2.97
N ALA A 448 -7.21 11.20 3.31
CA ALA A 448 -7.76 11.81 4.50
C ALA A 448 -9.10 12.47 4.22
N TYR A 449 -10.05 12.21 5.09
CA TYR A 449 -11.41 12.72 5.03
C TYR A 449 -11.92 13.00 6.43
N ASP A 450 -12.88 13.91 6.52
CA ASP A 450 -13.70 14.04 7.72
C ASP A 450 -14.48 12.76 7.94
N GLN A 451 -14.46 12.20 9.15
CA GLN A 451 -15.09 10.91 9.48
C GLN A 451 -16.62 11.02 9.59
N ARG A 452 -17.25 11.37 8.48
CA ARG A 452 -18.70 11.56 8.32
C ARG A 452 -19.19 10.80 7.11
N THR A 453 -20.37 10.20 7.24
CA THR A 453 -21.07 9.58 6.12
C THR A 453 -21.84 10.61 5.31
N HIS A 454 -22.11 10.31 4.03
CA HIS A 454 -23.00 11.05 3.15
C HIS A 454 -23.64 10.08 2.14
N ASP A 455 -24.57 10.56 1.31
CA ASP A 455 -25.34 9.77 0.34
C ASP A 455 -24.51 9.10 -0.77
N GLY A 456 -23.39 9.70 -1.15
CA GLY A 456 -22.42 9.13 -2.08
C GLY A 456 -21.45 8.09 -1.50
N LEU A 457 -21.54 7.79 -0.19
CA LEU A 457 -20.62 6.84 0.45
C LEU A 457 -21.19 5.42 0.40
N PHE A 458 -20.47 4.49 -0.24
CA PHE A 458 -20.93 3.10 -0.32
C PHE A 458 -21.05 2.46 1.07
N GLY A 459 -22.15 1.73 1.29
CA GLY A 459 -22.45 1.10 2.57
C GLY A 459 -23.01 2.04 3.64
N ALA A 460 -23.04 3.36 3.41
CA ALA A 460 -23.70 4.29 4.32
C ALA A 460 -25.23 4.28 4.13
N GLN A 461 -25.94 4.54 5.22
CA GLN A 461 -27.40 4.67 5.23
C GLN A 461 -27.80 5.91 6.01
N ALA A 462 -28.94 6.50 5.67
CA ALA A 462 -29.50 7.61 6.43
C ALA A 462 -29.92 7.18 7.85
N PRO A 463 -29.88 8.09 8.85
CA PRO A 463 -29.39 9.45 8.77
C PRO A 463 -27.86 9.49 8.63
N PHE A 464 -27.38 10.36 7.74
CA PHE A 464 -25.95 10.60 7.55
C PHE A 464 -25.41 11.52 8.64
N GLY A 465 -24.17 11.30 9.08
CA GLY A 465 -23.52 12.15 10.06
C GLY A 465 -22.13 11.65 10.44
N PRO A 466 -21.56 12.16 11.54
CA PRO A 466 -20.29 11.67 12.07
C PRO A 466 -20.36 10.18 12.39
N LEU A 467 -19.32 9.42 12.04
CA LEU A 467 -19.18 8.03 12.49
C LEU A 467 -19.16 7.92 14.02
N ALA A 468 -18.70 8.98 14.69
CA ALA A 468 -18.74 9.15 16.15
C ALA A 468 -20.15 9.03 16.76
N GLY A 469 -21.19 9.30 15.95
CA GLY A 469 -22.59 9.28 16.39
C GLY A 469 -23.27 7.92 16.21
N ARG A 470 -22.56 6.91 15.71
CA ARG A 470 -23.09 5.55 15.59
C ARG A 470 -22.96 4.80 16.91
N ASP A 471 -23.97 4.01 17.25
CA ASP A 471 -24.00 3.20 18.47
C ASP A 471 -22.98 2.04 18.47
N ASP A 472 -22.42 1.72 17.30
CA ASP A 472 -21.40 0.69 17.10
C ASP A 472 -19.97 1.24 16.93
N VAL A 473 -19.74 2.51 17.32
CA VAL A 473 -18.42 3.16 17.34
C VAL A 473 -18.14 3.73 18.72
N LEU A 474 -17.14 3.19 19.42
CA LEU A 474 -16.64 3.76 20.67
C LEU A 474 -15.60 4.85 20.37
N VAL A 475 -15.72 5.99 21.04
CA VAL A 475 -14.82 7.13 20.88
C VAL A 475 -14.03 7.37 22.16
N PHE A 476 -12.70 7.38 22.04
CA PHE A 476 -11.78 7.76 23.11
C PHE A 476 -10.88 8.90 22.65
N GLN A 477 -10.79 9.98 23.41
CA GLN A 477 -9.99 11.13 23.02
C GLN A 477 -9.36 11.87 24.19
N THR A 478 -8.27 12.57 23.93
CA THR A 478 -7.64 13.45 24.92
C THR A 478 -8.53 14.68 25.20
N PRO A 479 -8.34 15.39 26.32
CA PRO A 479 -8.61 16.83 26.38
C PRO A 479 -7.96 17.57 25.19
N PRO A 480 -8.39 18.80 24.84
CA PRO A 480 -7.64 19.62 23.90
C PRO A 480 -6.18 19.69 24.34
N LEU A 481 -5.26 19.43 23.43
CA LEU A 481 -3.84 19.38 23.76
C LEU A 481 -3.36 20.77 24.19
N ASP A 482 -2.63 20.84 25.30
CA ASP A 482 -2.07 22.11 25.80
C ASP A 482 -0.83 22.57 25.01
N SER A 483 -0.23 21.68 24.24
CA SER A 483 0.93 21.92 23.38
C SER A 483 0.89 21.02 22.14
N ASP A 484 1.69 21.36 21.13
CA ASP A 484 1.83 20.54 19.93
C ASP A 484 2.44 19.17 20.28
N VAL A 485 1.94 18.11 19.64
CA VAL A 485 2.42 16.73 19.81
C VAL A 485 2.73 16.13 18.44
N GLU A 486 3.99 15.75 18.21
CA GLU A 486 4.39 15.03 17.01
C GLU A 486 4.39 13.51 17.25
N ILE A 487 3.65 12.80 16.40
CA ILE A 487 3.61 11.34 16.36
C ILE A 487 4.17 10.88 15.02
N THR A 488 5.31 10.18 15.05
CA THR A 488 5.98 9.68 13.83
C THR A 488 6.48 8.27 14.07
N GLY A 489 5.90 7.29 13.38
CA GLY A 489 6.30 5.90 13.55
C GLY A 489 5.16 4.90 13.36
N PRO A 490 5.43 3.62 13.64
CA PRO A 490 4.40 2.60 13.81
C PRO A 490 3.56 2.89 15.06
N VAL A 491 2.24 2.68 14.95
CA VAL A 491 1.29 2.79 16.06
C VAL A 491 0.83 1.39 16.44
N THR A 492 0.66 1.12 17.73
CA THR A 492 0.16 -0.16 18.24
C THR A 492 -1.01 0.10 19.18
N ILE A 493 -2.07 -0.69 19.06
CA ILE A 493 -3.27 -0.55 19.89
C ILE A 493 -3.50 -1.89 20.59
N ALA A 494 -3.28 -1.91 21.90
CA ALA A 494 -3.49 -3.09 22.74
C ALA A 494 -4.82 -2.96 23.46
N LEU A 495 -5.74 -3.90 23.25
CA LEU A 495 -7.09 -3.86 23.84
C LEU A 495 -7.36 -5.13 24.63
N TRP A 496 -7.98 -4.98 25.79
CA TRP A 496 -8.63 -6.06 26.51
C TRP A 496 -10.08 -6.09 26.06
N VAL A 497 -10.51 -7.17 25.41
CA VAL A 497 -11.82 -7.26 24.78
C VAL A 497 -12.57 -8.53 25.16
N SER A 498 -13.90 -8.48 25.10
CA SER A 498 -14.74 -9.67 25.10
C SER A 498 -15.85 -9.55 24.06
N SER A 499 -16.36 -10.69 23.61
CA SER A 499 -17.51 -10.76 22.72
C SER A 499 -18.50 -11.81 23.20
N THR A 500 -19.78 -11.62 22.89
CA THR A 500 -20.80 -12.68 22.98
C THR A 500 -20.71 -13.69 21.84
N ALA A 501 -19.98 -13.37 20.78
CA ALA A 501 -19.75 -14.25 19.64
C ALA A 501 -18.45 -15.07 19.80
N PRO A 502 -18.37 -16.26 19.16
CA PRO A 502 -17.15 -17.07 19.14
C PRO A 502 -16.03 -16.48 18.27
N ASP A 503 -16.34 -15.51 17.42
CA ASP A 503 -15.38 -14.73 16.65
C ASP A 503 -16.01 -13.38 16.29
N THR A 504 -15.19 -12.36 16.11
CA THR A 504 -15.58 -11.03 15.64
C THR A 504 -14.33 -10.29 15.17
N ASP A 505 -14.49 -9.10 14.63
CA ASP A 505 -13.36 -8.22 14.33
C ASP A 505 -13.35 -7.05 15.31
N PHE A 506 -12.18 -6.48 15.59
CA PHE A 506 -12.06 -5.15 16.19
C PHE A 506 -11.27 -4.25 15.24
N THR A 507 -11.83 -3.10 14.91
CA THR A 507 -11.18 -2.03 14.15
C THR A 507 -10.79 -0.91 15.06
N ALA A 508 -9.69 -0.23 14.73
CA ALA A 508 -9.28 0.97 15.44
C ALA A 508 -8.69 2.00 14.48
N LYS A 509 -9.10 3.26 14.64
CA LYS A 509 -8.74 4.37 13.75
C LYS A 509 -8.21 5.55 14.57
N LEU A 510 -6.98 5.97 14.26
CA LEU A 510 -6.35 7.15 14.83
C LEU A 510 -6.76 8.39 14.04
N ILE A 511 -7.24 9.41 14.76
CA ILE A 511 -7.84 10.62 14.21
C ILE A 511 -7.16 11.85 14.83
N ASP A 512 -6.82 12.82 13.98
CA ASP A 512 -6.55 14.20 14.38
C ASP A 512 -7.88 14.97 14.43
N GLN A 513 -8.36 15.23 15.64
CA GLN A 513 -9.62 15.91 15.85
C GLN A 513 -9.37 17.41 15.97
N TYR A 514 -9.66 18.13 14.89
CA TYR A 514 -9.65 19.58 14.85
C TYR A 514 -10.76 20.15 15.73
N PRO A 515 -10.50 21.27 16.43
CA PRO A 515 -11.54 21.99 17.15
C PRO A 515 -12.52 22.66 16.16
N PRO A 516 -13.73 23.01 16.62
CA PRO A 516 -14.63 23.89 15.89
C PRO A 516 -13.94 25.17 15.39
N SER A 517 -14.22 25.53 14.15
CA SER A 517 -13.77 26.77 13.52
C SER A 517 -14.90 27.38 12.68
N GLU A 518 -14.67 28.57 12.13
CA GLU A 518 -15.63 29.20 11.22
C GLU A 518 -15.88 28.36 9.95
N ASP A 519 -14.85 27.70 9.42
CA ASP A 519 -14.98 26.85 8.22
C ASP A 519 -15.53 25.45 8.54
N TYR A 520 -15.34 24.99 9.78
CA TYR A 520 -15.74 23.67 10.27
C TYR A 520 -16.40 23.82 11.65
N PRO A 521 -17.67 24.24 11.74
CA PRO A 521 -18.33 24.56 13.01
C PRO A 521 -18.48 23.38 13.98
N GLU A 522 -18.44 22.15 13.47
CA GLU A 522 -18.46 20.92 14.27
C GLU A 522 -17.05 20.35 14.53
N GLY A 523 -16.00 21.06 14.09
CA GLY A 523 -14.64 20.54 13.96
C GLY A 523 -14.48 19.66 12.73
N TYR A 524 -13.31 19.04 12.60
CA TYR A 524 -12.97 18.12 11.50
C TYR A 524 -12.26 16.89 12.08
N ALA A 525 -12.82 15.70 11.86
CA ALA A 525 -12.24 14.45 12.34
C ALA A 525 -11.40 13.84 11.22
N MET A 526 -10.11 14.20 11.12
CA MET A 526 -9.25 13.72 10.04
C MET A 526 -8.65 12.35 10.36
N ASN A 527 -8.95 11.32 9.57
CA ASN A 527 -8.31 10.01 9.74
C ASN A 527 -6.82 10.05 9.34
N LEU A 528 -5.97 9.54 10.23
CA LEU A 528 -4.53 9.40 9.98
C LEU A 528 -4.16 8.00 9.53
N THR A 529 -4.68 6.99 10.24
CA THR A 529 -4.43 5.58 9.98
C THR A 529 -5.49 4.73 10.66
N ASP A 530 -5.68 3.50 10.17
CA ASP A 530 -6.57 2.52 10.77
C ASP A 530 -6.03 1.10 10.57
N GLY A 531 -6.46 0.23 11.49
CA GLY A 531 -6.16 -1.20 11.47
C GLY A 531 -7.38 -2.01 11.89
N ILE A 532 -7.27 -3.31 11.72
CA ILE A 532 -8.27 -4.31 12.09
C ILE A 532 -7.54 -5.53 12.67
N LEU A 533 -8.19 -6.26 13.56
CA LEU A 533 -7.82 -7.63 13.92
C LEU A 533 -9.08 -8.50 13.91
N ARG A 534 -9.02 -9.62 13.20
CA ARG A 534 -10.00 -10.71 13.29
C ARG A 534 -9.62 -11.64 14.44
N CYS A 535 -10.47 -11.72 15.46
CA CYS A 535 -10.13 -12.27 16.77
C CYS A 535 -9.70 -13.74 16.77
N ARG A 536 -10.14 -14.55 15.79
CA ARG A 536 -9.65 -15.92 15.65
C ARG A 536 -8.13 -16.01 15.45
N TYR A 537 -7.48 -14.94 14.99
CA TYR A 537 -6.03 -14.88 14.74
C TYR A 537 -5.23 -14.17 15.84
N ARG A 538 -5.87 -13.84 16.98
CA ARG A 538 -5.22 -13.08 18.07
C ARG A 538 -3.93 -13.72 18.61
N ASP A 539 -3.89 -15.06 18.66
CA ASP A 539 -2.77 -15.82 19.22
C ASP A 539 -1.87 -16.45 18.15
N SER A 540 -2.40 -16.71 16.95
CA SER A 540 -1.67 -17.33 15.86
C SER A 540 -2.31 -17.04 14.51
N TRP A 541 -1.47 -16.67 13.53
CA TRP A 541 -1.87 -16.54 12.13
C TRP A 541 -2.04 -17.91 11.45
N GLU A 542 -1.41 -18.96 11.97
CA GLU A 542 -1.38 -20.30 11.36
C GLU A 542 -2.49 -21.21 11.90
N GLN A 543 -2.81 -21.06 13.19
CA GLN A 543 -3.76 -21.90 13.91
C GLN A 543 -4.84 -21.00 14.54
N PRO A 544 -5.94 -20.71 13.81
CA PRO A 544 -6.99 -19.86 14.34
C PRO A 544 -7.67 -20.51 15.55
N GLY A 545 -7.89 -19.73 16.60
CA GLY A 545 -8.57 -20.15 17.83
C GLY A 545 -9.81 -19.30 18.08
N LEU A 546 -10.98 -19.91 18.25
CA LEU A 546 -12.20 -19.17 18.60
C LEU A 546 -12.12 -18.58 20.01
N MET A 547 -12.93 -17.57 20.28
CA MET A 547 -13.14 -17.02 21.62
C MET A 547 -14.23 -17.80 22.34
N ALA A 548 -14.13 -17.96 23.67
CA ALA A 548 -15.30 -18.34 24.45
C ALA A 548 -16.19 -17.10 24.67
N PRO A 549 -17.52 -17.19 24.45
CA PRO A 549 -18.43 -16.07 24.71
C PRO A 549 -18.28 -15.51 26.12
N GLY A 550 -18.03 -14.20 26.23
CA GLY A 550 -17.82 -13.48 27.49
C GLY A 550 -16.40 -13.56 28.06
N GLU A 551 -15.51 -14.35 27.46
CA GLU A 551 -14.10 -14.39 27.82
C GLU A 551 -13.43 -13.06 27.49
N VAL A 552 -12.62 -12.56 28.43
CA VAL A 552 -11.82 -11.35 28.24
C VAL A 552 -10.43 -11.76 27.78
N VAL A 553 -10.05 -11.33 26.58
CA VAL A 553 -8.78 -11.62 25.95
C VAL A 553 -8.04 -10.33 25.60
N GLU A 554 -6.71 -10.39 25.56
CA GLU A 554 -5.89 -9.30 25.04
C GLU A 554 -5.75 -9.47 23.52
N ILE A 555 -5.88 -8.36 22.80
CA ILE A 555 -5.65 -8.30 21.36
C ILE A 555 -4.74 -7.12 21.01
N THR A 556 -4.00 -7.25 19.92
CA THR A 556 -3.18 -6.17 19.37
C THR A 556 -3.61 -5.85 17.94
N ILE A 557 -3.98 -4.59 17.70
CA ILE A 557 -4.25 -4.03 16.37
C ILE A 557 -3.05 -3.19 15.95
N GLU A 558 -2.58 -3.41 14.72
CA GLU A 558 -1.46 -2.68 14.12
C GLU A 558 -1.96 -1.87 12.91
N PRO A 559 -2.29 -0.58 13.07
CA PRO A 559 -2.56 0.33 11.96
C PRO A 559 -1.32 0.55 11.07
N MET A 560 -1.54 1.12 9.88
CA MET A 560 -0.45 1.59 9.02
C MET A 560 0.40 2.66 9.74
N PRO A 561 1.72 2.74 9.48
CA PRO A 561 2.57 3.79 10.04
C PRO A 561 2.14 5.17 9.57
N THR A 562 2.40 6.20 10.39
CA THR A 562 2.02 7.59 10.08
C THR A 562 3.00 8.60 10.66
N SER A 563 2.91 9.86 10.21
CA SER A 563 3.68 10.99 10.73
C SER A 563 2.81 12.26 10.75
N ASN A 564 2.38 12.68 11.94
CA ASN A 564 1.47 13.80 12.13
C ASN A 564 1.89 14.71 13.29
N LEU A 565 1.80 16.02 13.10
CA LEU A 565 1.86 17.04 14.13
C LEU A 565 0.44 17.44 14.53
N PHE A 566 0.00 16.97 15.70
CA PHE A 566 -1.23 17.44 16.33
C PHE A 566 -0.97 18.81 16.93
N ARG A 567 -1.67 19.83 16.46
CA ARG A 567 -1.53 21.20 17.00
C ARG A 567 -2.17 21.32 18.37
N ARG A 568 -1.65 22.24 19.18
CA ARG A 568 -2.31 22.71 20.39
C ARG A 568 -3.79 23.02 20.11
N GLY A 569 -4.66 22.54 20.98
CA GLY A 569 -6.12 22.67 20.85
C GLY A 569 -6.79 21.54 20.07
N HIS A 570 -6.05 20.77 19.27
CA HIS A 570 -6.56 19.54 18.68
C HIS A 570 -6.70 18.45 19.76
N ARG A 571 -7.28 17.30 19.39
CA ARG A 571 -7.28 16.11 20.24
C ARG A 571 -6.73 14.93 19.48
N ILE A 572 -6.00 14.07 20.19
CA ILE A 572 -5.73 12.72 19.72
C ILE A 572 -7.00 11.92 20.00
N ARG A 573 -7.58 11.33 18.95
CA ARG A 573 -8.81 10.54 19.04
C ARG A 573 -8.61 9.15 18.47
N LEU A 574 -9.19 8.16 19.14
CA LEU A 574 -9.23 6.77 18.74
C LEU A 574 -10.69 6.32 18.65
N ASP A 575 -11.10 5.91 17.45
CA ASP A 575 -12.38 5.27 17.22
C ASP A 575 -12.20 3.75 17.18
N ILE A 576 -13.03 3.01 17.92
CA ILE A 576 -13.03 1.55 17.96
C ILE A 576 -14.39 1.02 17.50
N SER A 577 -14.40 0.04 16.62
CA SER A 577 -15.61 -0.66 16.17
C SER A 577 -15.27 -2.12 15.83
N SER A 578 -16.13 -2.80 15.07
CA SER A 578 -15.95 -4.18 14.62
C SER A 578 -16.13 -4.34 13.11
N SER A 579 -16.10 -3.24 12.37
CA SER A 579 -16.09 -3.26 10.90
C SER A 579 -15.50 -1.98 10.31
N ASN A 580 -15.09 -2.07 9.05
CA ASN A 580 -14.69 -0.96 8.19
C ASN A 580 -14.93 -1.42 6.73
N PHE A 581 -16.19 -1.34 6.30
CA PHE A 581 -16.66 -1.92 5.03
C PHE A 581 -16.89 -0.83 3.97
N PRO A 582 -16.42 -0.97 2.72
CA PRO A 582 -15.93 -2.19 2.11
C PRO A 582 -14.41 -2.34 2.11
N ARG A 583 -13.63 -1.61 2.93
CA ARG A 583 -12.17 -1.86 2.99
C ARG A 583 -11.87 -3.32 3.31
N PHE A 584 -12.54 -3.87 4.32
CA PHE A 584 -12.42 -5.26 4.75
C PHE A 584 -13.72 -6.05 4.53
N ASP A 585 -13.59 -7.36 4.40
CA ASP A 585 -14.74 -8.27 4.49
C ASP A 585 -15.40 -8.22 5.87
N VAL A 586 -16.71 -8.50 5.92
CA VAL A 586 -17.49 -8.39 7.16
C VAL A 586 -17.48 -9.73 7.89
N ASN A 587 -17.01 -9.75 9.14
CA ASN A 587 -17.08 -10.95 9.98
C ASN A 587 -18.56 -11.28 10.29
N PRO A 588 -19.04 -12.53 10.06
CA PRO A 588 -20.41 -12.93 10.34
C PRO A 588 -20.69 -13.15 11.84
N ASN A 589 -19.65 -13.09 12.69
CA ASN A 589 -19.68 -13.37 14.13
C ASN A 589 -20.03 -14.82 14.51
N THR A 590 -19.80 -15.79 13.62
CA THR A 590 -20.19 -17.20 13.84
C THR A 590 -19.03 -18.15 14.07
N GLY A 591 -17.79 -17.71 13.84
CA GLY A 591 -16.62 -18.60 13.83
C GLY A 591 -16.55 -19.52 12.59
N ALA A 592 -17.47 -19.36 11.62
CA ALA A 592 -17.39 -20.10 10.36
C ALA A 592 -16.12 -19.73 9.57
N PRO A 593 -15.59 -20.65 8.74
CA PRO A 593 -14.46 -20.36 7.86
C PRO A 593 -14.71 -19.14 6.96
N GLU A 594 -13.65 -18.44 6.60
CA GLU A 594 -13.68 -17.31 5.66
C GLU A 594 -14.38 -17.69 4.35
N GLY A 595 -15.17 -16.78 3.81
CA GLY A 595 -15.95 -17.03 2.59
C GLY A 595 -17.19 -17.91 2.76
N SER A 596 -17.45 -18.48 3.95
CA SER A 596 -18.59 -19.37 4.16
C SER A 596 -19.94 -18.66 4.00
N ALA A 597 -20.83 -19.24 3.20
CA ALA A 597 -22.25 -18.89 3.18
C ALA A 597 -22.93 -19.40 4.46
N GLY A 598 -23.37 -18.47 5.31
CA GLY A 598 -23.99 -18.82 6.59
C GLY A 598 -24.73 -17.65 7.22
N PRO A 599 -25.48 -17.91 8.32
CA PRO A 599 -26.16 -16.86 9.04
C PRO A 599 -25.15 -15.86 9.62
N ARG A 600 -25.57 -14.60 9.72
CA ARG A 600 -24.84 -13.56 10.45
C ARG A 600 -25.50 -13.37 11.81
N VAL A 601 -24.70 -13.14 12.85
CA VAL A 601 -25.19 -12.96 14.22
C VAL A 601 -24.75 -11.60 14.73
N VAL A 602 -25.63 -10.91 15.46
CA VAL A 602 -25.29 -9.68 16.14
C VAL A 602 -24.43 -10.01 17.36
N ALA A 603 -23.25 -9.39 17.48
CA ALA A 603 -22.35 -9.57 18.59
C ALA A 603 -22.37 -8.34 19.50
N PHE A 604 -22.58 -8.54 20.81
CA PHE A 604 -22.22 -7.55 21.80
C PHE A 604 -20.72 -7.65 22.11
N ASN A 605 -19.98 -6.60 21.76
CA ASN A 605 -18.54 -6.48 21.91
C ASN A 605 -18.22 -5.47 23.03
N THR A 606 -17.15 -5.70 23.78
CA THR A 606 -16.80 -4.88 24.95
C THR A 606 -15.30 -4.65 25.01
N VAL A 607 -14.90 -3.41 25.28
CA VAL A 607 -13.52 -3.00 25.60
C VAL A 607 -13.43 -2.78 27.10
N HIS A 608 -12.47 -3.44 27.75
CA HIS A 608 -12.22 -3.41 29.18
C HIS A 608 -11.10 -2.42 29.51
N MET A 609 -11.22 -1.75 30.66
CA MET A 609 -10.33 -0.72 31.16
C MET A 609 -10.09 -0.94 32.65
N GLY A 610 -8.91 -0.57 33.16
CA GLY A 610 -8.62 -0.55 34.59
C GLY A 610 -7.34 -1.30 34.97
N PRO A 611 -7.10 -1.45 36.29
CA PRO A 611 -5.92 -2.15 36.79
C PRO A 611 -5.91 -3.61 36.29
N GLY A 612 -4.85 -4.01 35.59
CA GLY A 612 -4.73 -5.37 35.02
C GLY A 612 -5.43 -5.57 33.67
N ARG A 613 -6.23 -4.60 33.18
CA ARG A 613 -6.87 -4.60 31.85
C ARG A 613 -6.72 -3.23 31.20
N ALA A 614 -5.46 -2.85 30.98
CA ALA A 614 -5.10 -1.48 30.61
C ALA A 614 -5.09 -1.28 29.08
N SER A 615 -6.27 -1.34 28.46
CA SER A 615 -6.42 -1.04 27.03
C SER A 615 -5.81 0.33 26.69
N CYS A 616 -4.98 0.41 25.65
CA CYS A 616 -4.25 1.62 25.29
C CYS A 616 -3.90 1.70 23.80
N VAL A 617 -3.61 2.91 23.36
CA VAL A 617 -2.86 3.18 22.12
C VAL A 617 -1.44 3.60 22.48
N VAL A 618 -0.45 2.92 21.93
CA VAL A 618 0.97 3.23 22.08
C VAL A 618 1.40 4.12 20.92
N LEU A 619 1.79 5.35 21.25
CA LEU A 619 2.08 6.39 20.26
C LEU A 619 3.59 6.68 20.21
N PRO A 620 4.21 6.68 19.00
CA PRO A 620 5.62 7.01 18.81
C PRO A 620 5.85 8.53 18.82
N MET A 621 5.95 9.09 20.03
CA MET A 621 6.12 10.52 20.24
C MET A 621 7.55 10.96 19.93
N GLN A 622 7.68 12.03 19.15
CA GLN A 622 8.97 12.67 18.88
C GLN A 622 9.28 13.74 19.95
N PRO A 623 10.56 13.97 20.28
CA PRO A 623 10.92 15.11 21.12
C PRO A 623 10.55 16.41 20.40
N MET A 624 9.81 17.28 21.08
CA MET A 624 9.57 18.62 20.56
C MET A 624 10.87 19.40 20.65
N ALA A 625 11.35 19.96 19.53
CA ALA A 625 12.46 20.89 19.56
C ALA A 625 12.13 22.02 20.54
N SER A 626 13.01 22.31 21.49
CA SER A 626 12.90 23.51 22.30
C SER A 626 12.83 24.71 21.36
N ALA A 627 12.00 25.70 21.68
CA ALA A 627 11.78 26.89 20.85
C ALA A 627 13.04 27.77 20.61
N GLU A 628 14.24 27.29 20.97
CA GLU A 628 15.52 27.99 20.83
C GLU A 628 16.34 27.57 19.59
N GLU A 629 15.97 26.51 18.86
CA GLU A 629 16.66 26.17 17.61
C GLU A 629 15.85 26.59 16.37
N SER A 630 15.74 27.92 16.19
CA SER A 630 15.64 28.47 14.84
C SER A 630 17.03 28.35 14.20
N PRO A 631 17.22 27.57 13.12
CA PRO A 631 18.42 27.74 12.32
C PRO A 631 18.33 29.10 11.66
N ALA A 632 19.19 30.02 12.08
CA ALA A 632 19.54 31.16 11.26
C ALA A 632 20.14 30.64 9.95
N ARG A 633 19.35 30.61 8.88
CA ARG A 633 19.68 31.08 7.52
C ARG A 633 18.54 30.86 6.54
#